data_AF-A0A2E5LJQ3-F1
#
_entry.id   AF-A0A2E5LJQ3-F1
#
_cell.length_a   1.000
_cell.length_b   1.000
_cell.length_c   1.000
_cell.angle_alpha   90.00
_cell.angle_beta   90.00
_cell.angle_gamma   90.00
#
_symmetry.space_group_name_H-M   'P 1'
#
loop_
_entity.id
_entity.type
_entity.pdbx_description
1 polymer ?
#
loop_
_entity_poly.entity_id
_entity_poly.type
_entity_poly.pdbx_seq_one_letter_code
_entity_poly.pdbx_strand_id
1 'polypeptide(L)'
;MLLGVKKNLLRLGLLAGIMNSMSLPTSAFGSGLQKFWWDSRLIIIFSPFTLNNDFNTQTRHVESSVSGLVERHMRIVKVVGRGPVKVDGLIDTTLNGLKLRTEYRVLKKQFSVILIGKDGDEKGRWLKPVRLEKIFDLVDEMPMRMNEIYERGG
;
A
#
# COMPACT_ATOMS: atom_id res chain seq x y z
N MET A 1 -57.34 -49.11 37.54
CA MET A 1 -58.21 -48.10 38.20
C MET A 1 -57.35 -47.36 39.21
N LEU A 2 -57.38 -46.02 39.19
CA LEU A 2 -56.80 -45.05 40.14
C LEU A 2 -55.27 -44.83 40.03
N LEU A 3 -54.79 -43.79 39.33
CA LEU A 3 -54.69 -42.37 39.75
C LEU A 3 -53.79 -42.15 40.98
N GLY A 4 -52.76 -41.30 40.84
CA GLY A 4 -52.20 -40.56 41.98
C GLY A 4 -50.69 -40.39 41.98
N VAL A 5 -50.23 -39.27 41.43
CA VAL A 5 -48.85 -38.77 41.40
C VAL A 5 -48.25 -38.57 42.80
N LYS A 6 -46.97 -38.91 42.98
CA LYS A 6 -46.08 -38.26 43.97
C LYS A 6 -44.77 -37.79 43.32
N LYS A 7 -44.40 -36.56 43.69
CA LYS A 7 -43.38 -35.67 43.11
C LYS A 7 -41.96 -35.93 43.62
N ASN A 8 -41.01 -35.49 42.78
CA ASN A 8 -39.61 -35.13 43.04
C ASN A 8 -38.60 -36.28 43.16
N LEU A 9 -37.55 -36.29 42.33
CA LEU A 9 -36.28 -35.57 42.56
C LEU A 9 -35.32 -35.76 41.36
N LEU A 10 -34.64 -34.67 41.01
CA LEU A 10 -33.26 -34.59 40.48
C LEU A 10 -32.90 -35.31 39.17
N ARG A 11 -32.55 -34.51 38.15
CA ARG A 11 -31.25 -34.52 37.40
C ARG A 11 -31.41 -33.62 36.15
N LEU A 12 -30.71 -32.50 36.08
CA LEU A 12 -29.32 -32.31 35.62
C LEU A 12 -29.34 -31.82 34.16
N GLY A 13 -28.87 -30.60 33.93
CA GLY A 13 -28.76 -30.01 32.60
C GLY A 13 -28.24 -28.59 32.65
N LEU A 14 -26.95 -28.44 32.97
CA LEU A 14 -26.21 -27.19 32.85
C LEU A 14 -26.17 -26.79 31.36
N LEU A 15 -26.97 -25.81 30.95
CA LEU A 15 -26.82 -25.15 29.65
C LEU A 15 -25.63 -24.19 29.76
N ALA A 16 -24.42 -24.71 29.59
CA ALA A 16 -23.24 -23.90 29.33
C ALA A 16 -23.41 -23.30 27.92
N GLY A 17 -23.74 -22.02 27.86
CA GLY A 17 -23.86 -21.27 26.62
C GLY A 17 -22.53 -21.28 25.88
N ILE A 18 -22.53 -21.84 24.67
CA ILE A 18 -21.42 -21.66 23.73
C ILE A 18 -21.57 -20.24 23.18
N MET A 19 -21.00 -19.26 23.90
CA MET A 19 -20.78 -17.93 23.34
C MET A 19 -19.70 -18.08 22.26
N ASN A 20 -20.14 -18.36 21.03
CA ASN A 20 -19.29 -18.19 19.85
C ASN A 20 -18.92 -16.71 19.80
N SER A 21 -17.72 -16.40 20.26
CA SER A 21 -17.09 -15.09 20.07
C SER A 21 -16.80 -14.98 18.58
N MET A 22 -17.80 -14.46 17.85
CA MET A 22 -17.66 -14.11 16.45
C MET A 22 -16.60 -13.01 16.39
N SER A 23 -15.37 -13.41 16.11
CA SER A 23 -14.26 -12.50 15.90
C SER A 23 -14.62 -11.69 14.66
N LEU A 24 -14.94 -10.42 14.83
CA LEU A 24 -15.10 -9.51 13.71
C LEU A 24 -13.79 -9.55 12.91
N PRO A 25 -13.83 -9.71 11.57
CA PRO A 25 -12.62 -9.56 10.78
C PRO A 25 -12.09 -8.16 11.09
N THR A 26 -10.92 -8.10 11.73
CA THR A 26 -10.19 -6.85 11.84
C THR A 26 -9.76 -6.56 10.41
N SER A 27 -10.49 -5.69 9.72
CA SER A 27 -10.09 -5.21 8.40
C SER A 27 -8.66 -4.70 8.55
N ALA A 28 -7.69 -5.47 8.07
CA ALA A 28 -6.37 -4.96 7.80
C ALA A 28 -6.57 -4.00 6.63
N PHE A 29 -6.97 -2.77 6.95
CA PHE A 29 -7.06 -1.70 5.97
C PHE A 29 -5.65 -1.53 5.41
N GLY A 30 -5.44 -2.03 4.19
CA GLY A 30 -4.22 -1.74 3.43
C GLY A 30 -3.97 -0.24 3.35
N SER A 31 -2.77 0.17 2.95
CA SER A 31 -2.34 1.57 2.88
C SER A 31 -3.28 2.55 2.17
N GLY A 32 -4.27 2.06 1.41
CA GLY A 32 -5.14 2.85 0.54
C GLY A 32 -4.58 2.98 -0.87
N LEU A 33 -3.35 2.49 -1.12
CA LEU A 33 -2.73 2.47 -2.45
C LEU A 33 -3.37 1.44 -3.38
N GLN A 34 -4.19 0.53 -2.85
CA GLN A 34 -4.93 -0.47 -3.63
C GLN A 34 -5.74 0.13 -4.76
N LYS A 35 -6.20 1.39 -4.61
CA LYS A 35 -6.95 2.12 -5.63
C LYS A 35 -6.16 2.43 -6.91
N PHE A 36 -4.83 2.27 -6.88
CA PHE A 36 -3.96 2.47 -8.04
C PHE A 36 -3.53 1.15 -8.69
N TRP A 37 -3.84 0.01 -8.06
CA TRP A 37 -3.48 -1.29 -8.61
C TRP A 37 -4.18 -1.51 -9.96
N TRP A 38 -3.54 -2.31 -10.80
CA TRP A 38 -3.90 -2.64 -12.18
C TRP A 38 -3.86 -1.47 -13.17
N ASP A 39 -4.05 -0.24 -12.70
CA ASP A 39 -4.03 0.98 -13.52
C ASP A 39 -2.64 1.62 -13.61
N SER A 40 -1.96 1.78 -12.47
CA SER A 40 -0.79 2.64 -12.35
C SER A 40 0.36 1.98 -11.58
N ARG A 41 1.60 2.20 -12.03
CA ARG A 41 2.81 1.92 -11.25
C ARG A 41 3.09 3.08 -10.30
N LEU A 42 3.59 2.83 -9.11
CA LEU A 42 3.87 3.89 -8.13
C LEU A 42 5.36 4.06 -7.89
N ILE A 43 5.84 5.30 -7.86
CA ILE A 43 7.11 5.64 -7.22
C ILE A 43 6.77 6.33 -5.90
N ILE A 44 7.06 5.66 -4.79
CA ILE A 44 6.87 6.20 -3.45
C ILE A 44 8.19 6.80 -2.97
N ILE A 45 8.19 8.09 -2.66
CA ILE A 45 9.34 8.84 -2.15
C ILE A 45 9.08 9.18 -0.68
N PHE A 46 9.80 8.50 0.21
CA PHE A 46 9.81 8.79 1.63
C PHE A 46 10.95 9.76 1.96
N SER A 47 10.65 10.77 2.78
CA SER A 47 11.66 11.68 3.31
C SER A 47 11.35 12.03 4.77
N PRO A 48 12.34 12.21 5.66
CA PRO A 48 12.09 12.64 7.03
C PRO A 48 11.56 14.08 7.14
N PHE A 49 11.89 14.97 6.18
CA PHE A 49 11.46 16.38 6.16
C PHE A 49 11.64 17.00 4.76
N THR A 50 11.06 18.18 4.52
CA THR A 50 10.99 18.82 3.20
C THR A 50 12.33 19.33 2.68
N LEU A 51 13.20 19.84 3.56
CA LEU A 51 14.54 20.35 3.21
C LEU A 51 15.61 19.26 3.06
N ASN A 52 15.22 17.99 3.00
CA ASN A 52 16.18 16.89 2.87
C ASN A 52 16.83 16.90 1.47
N ASN A 53 18.16 16.88 1.40
CA ASN A 53 18.89 16.97 0.12
C ASN A 53 18.59 15.80 -0.83
N ASP A 54 18.46 14.58 -0.29
CA ASP A 54 18.13 13.39 -1.08
C ASP A 54 16.71 13.54 -1.68
N PHE A 55 15.75 14.04 -0.90
CA PHE A 55 14.40 14.35 -1.37
C PHE A 55 14.35 15.41 -2.49
N ASN A 56 15.10 16.50 -2.32
CA ASN A 56 15.19 17.56 -3.33
C ASN A 56 15.82 17.04 -4.62
N THR A 57 16.85 16.20 -4.51
CA THR A 57 17.50 15.57 -5.66
C THR A 57 16.57 14.60 -6.38
N GLN A 58 15.86 13.75 -5.65
CA GLN A 58 14.88 12.84 -6.25
C GLN A 58 13.73 13.61 -6.93
N THR A 59 13.28 14.71 -6.33
CA THR A 59 12.22 15.55 -6.93
C THR A 59 12.67 16.14 -8.27
N ARG A 60 13.93 16.59 -8.38
CA ARG A 60 14.50 17.06 -9.66
C ARG A 60 14.55 15.96 -10.73
N HIS A 61 14.92 14.72 -10.37
CA HIS A 61 14.88 13.60 -11.32
C HIS A 61 13.47 13.32 -11.85
N VAL A 62 12.45 13.47 -10.99
CA VAL A 62 11.05 13.31 -11.38
C VAL A 62 10.63 14.44 -12.34
N GLU A 63 10.96 15.68 -12.01
CA GLU A 63 10.61 16.86 -12.81
C GLU A 63 11.27 16.85 -14.19
N SER A 64 12.49 16.31 -14.31
CA SER A 64 13.19 16.22 -15.60
C SER A 64 12.69 15.09 -16.52
N SER A 65 11.76 14.25 -16.05
CA SER A 65 11.45 12.97 -16.70
C SER A 65 9.94 12.70 -16.81
N VAL A 66 9.13 13.75 -16.88
CA VAL A 66 7.65 13.67 -16.85
C VAL A 66 7.10 12.83 -18.01
N SER A 67 7.65 12.96 -19.22
CA SER A 67 7.20 12.17 -20.38
C SER A 67 7.35 10.67 -20.13
N GLY A 68 8.51 10.23 -19.61
CA GLY A 68 8.78 8.82 -19.32
C GLY A 68 7.85 8.24 -18.25
N LEU A 69 7.43 9.06 -17.27
CA LEU A 69 6.42 8.67 -16.28
C LEU A 69 5.05 8.44 -16.92
N VAL A 70 4.62 9.35 -17.82
CA VAL A 70 3.33 9.24 -18.53
C VAL A 70 3.30 7.99 -19.43
N GLU A 71 4.35 7.78 -20.23
CA GLU A 71 4.44 6.65 -21.16
C GLU A 71 4.31 5.27 -20.50
N ARG A 72 4.75 5.18 -19.23
CA ARG A 72 4.81 3.96 -18.43
C ARG A 72 3.70 3.88 -17.38
N HIS A 73 2.71 4.78 -17.45
CA HIS A 73 1.57 4.86 -16.53
C HIS A 73 2.03 4.91 -15.05
N MET A 74 2.93 5.84 -14.74
CA MET A 74 3.54 5.97 -13.43
C MET A 74 2.99 7.18 -12.66
N ARG A 75 2.81 7.01 -11.35
CA ARG A 75 2.32 8.05 -10.43
C ARG A 75 3.34 8.25 -9.31
N ILE A 76 3.47 9.48 -8.82
CA ILE A 76 4.43 9.84 -7.78
C ILE A 76 3.72 10.03 -6.45
N VAL A 77 4.08 9.23 -5.45
CA VAL A 77 3.57 9.34 -4.09
C VAL A 77 4.67 9.91 -3.19
N LYS A 78 4.45 11.07 -2.57
CA LYS A 78 5.41 11.72 -1.66
C LYS A 78 4.93 11.60 -0.21
N VAL A 79 5.78 11.05 0.65
CA VAL A 79 5.54 10.88 2.10
C VAL A 79 6.65 11.60 2.87
N VAL A 80 6.38 12.82 3.33
CA VAL A 80 7.40 13.69 3.94
C VAL A 80 7.08 13.97 5.41
N GLY A 81 7.98 13.54 6.30
CA GLY A 81 7.83 13.69 7.74
C GLY A 81 6.48 13.15 8.24
N ARG A 82 5.74 14.01 8.96
CA ARG A 82 4.34 13.78 9.39
C ARG A 82 3.31 14.57 8.56
N GLY A 83 3.74 15.16 7.43
CA GLY A 83 2.86 15.92 6.57
C GLY A 83 1.85 15.04 5.82
N PRO A 84 0.91 15.68 5.08
CA PRO A 84 -0.03 14.93 4.24
C PRO A 84 0.71 14.14 3.16
N VAL A 85 0.15 12.98 2.80
CA VAL A 85 0.60 12.24 1.62
C VAL A 85 0.18 13.02 0.39
N LYS A 86 1.09 13.14 -0.59
CA LYS A 86 0.78 13.76 -1.88
C LYS A 86 0.89 12.74 -3.00
N VAL A 87 -0.06 12.75 -3.93
CA VAL A 87 -0.02 11.99 -5.17
C VAL A 87 0.00 12.99 -6.32
N ASP A 88 1.08 12.95 -7.12
CA ASP A 88 1.38 13.90 -8.22
C ASP A 88 1.24 15.38 -7.81
N GLY A 89 1.66 15.68 -6.59
CA GLY A 89 1.64 17.04 -6.04
C GLY A 89 0.35 17.43 -5.32
N LEU A 90 -0.74 16.69 -5.49
CA LEU A 90 -2.02 16.93 -4.82
C LEU A 90 -2.11 16.17 -3.50
N ILE A 91 -2.73 16.78 -2.49
CA ILE A 91 -2.94 16.12 -1.19
C ILE A 91 -3.97 15.00 -1.36
N ASP A 92 -3.65 13.83 -0.84
CA ASP A 92 -4.55 12.69 -0.77
C ASP A 92 -4.92 12.41 0.69
N THR A 93 -6.15 12.77 1.07
CA THR A 93 -6.64 12.64 2.46
C THR A 93 -7.01 11.20 2.83
N THR A 94 -7.09 10.30 1.85
CA THR A 94 -7.40 8.88 2.09
C THR A 94 -6.16 8.08 2.48
N LEU A 95 -4.96 8.61 2.20
CA LEU A 95 -3.69 7.96 2.48
C LEU A 95 -3.08 8.46 3.79
N ASN A 96 -2.42 7.56 4.51
CA ASN A 96 -1.74 7.89 5.76
C ASN A 96 -0.24 7.57 5.67
N GLY A 97 0.59 8.60 5.81
CA GLY A 97 2.04 8.47 5.68
C GLY A 97 2.69 7.54 6.72
N LEU A 98 2.13 7.44 7.93
CA LEU A 98 2.62 6.52 8.95
C LEU A 98 2.28 5.07 8.58
N LYS A 99 1.05 4.80 8.12
CA LYS A 99 0.67 3.46 7.63
C LYS A 99 1.56 3.03 6.47
N LEU A 100 1.80 3.91 5.50
CA LEU A 100 2.71 3.67 4.38
C LEU A 100 4.13 3.33 4.84
N ARG A 101 4.68 4.09 5.80
CA ARG A 101 6.00 3.78 6.37
C ARG A 101 6.04 2.41 7.03
N THR A 102 5.00 2.03 7.76
CA THR A 102 4.90 0.72 8.41
C THR A 102 4.81 -0.40 7.36
N GLU A 103 3.93 -0.27 6.38
CA GLU A 103 3.71 -1.25 5.30
C GLU A 103 5.01 -1.53 4.54
N TYR A 104 5.71 -0.47 4.12
CA TYR A 104 6.97 -0.59 3.38
C TYR A 104 8.22 -0.62 4.26
N ARG A 105 8.07 -0.82 5.58
CA ARG A 105 9.17 -0.96 6.55
C ARG A 105 10.21 0.17 6.48
N VAL A 106 9.77 1.41 6.26
CA VAL A 106 10.63 2.60 6.19
C VAL A 106 10.69 3.32 7.54
N LEU A 107 11.89 3.53 8.07
CA LEU A 107 12.07 4.21 9.35
C LEU A 107 11.69 5.69 9.28
N LYS A 108 11.26 6.27 10.41
CA LYS A 108 10.81 7.68 10.50
C LYS A 108 11.85 8.68 9.99
N LYS A 109 13.14 8.42 10.24
CA LYS A 109 14.26 9.30 9.86
C LYS A 109 14.91 8.92 8.51
N GLN A 110 14.36 7.95 7.79
CA GLN A 110 14.97 7.39 6.58
C GLN A 110 14.37 8.01 5.31
N PHE A 111 15.26 8.32 4.37
CA PHE A 111 14.92 8.55 2.97
C PHE A 111 14.85 7.20 2.24
N SER A 112 13.84 7.02 1.39
CA SER A 112 13.73 5.83 0.54
C SER A 112 12.89 6.15 -0.69
N VAL A 113 13.29 5.60 -1.84
CA VAL A 113 12.48 5.53 -3.05
C VAL A 113 12.08 4.08 -3.25
N ILE A 114 10.81 3.82 -3.55
CA ILE A 114 10.28 2.47 -3.77
C ILE A 114 9.47 2.47 -5.05
N LEU A 115 9.74 1.51 -5.93
CA LEU A 115 8.94 1.23 -7.11
C LEU A 115 7.92 0.12 -6.76
N ILE A 116 6.64 0.41 -6.97
CA ILE A 116 5.54 -0.56 -6.85
C ILE A 116 4.97 -0.82 -8.24
N GLY A 117 4.82 -2.09 -8.58
CA GLY A 117 4.20 -2.53 -9.83
C GLY A 117 2.69 -2.30 -9.84
N LYS A 118 2.07 -2.51 -11.02
CA LYS A 118 0.60 -2.49 -11.15
C LYS A 118 -0.06 -3.65 -10.40
N ASP A 119 0.68 -4.72 -10.13
CA ASP A 119 0.27 -5.84 -9.29
C ASP A 119 0.30 -5.52 -7.79
N GLY A 120 0.81 -4.36 -7.40
CA GLY A 120 0.92 -3.94 -6.00
C GLY A 120 2.20 -4.41 -5.31
N ASP A 121 3.06 -5.18 -5.98
CA ASP A 121 4.30 -5.68 -5.41
C ASP A 121 5.44 -4.65 -5.49
N GLU A 122 6.32 -4.67 -4.48
CA GLU A 122 7.58 -3.92 -4.52
C GLU A 122 8.54 -4.53 -5.55
N LYS A 123 8.96 -3.70 -6.52
CA LYS A 123 9.87 -4.11 -7.60
C LYS A 123 11.30 -3.62 -7.38
N GLY A 124 11.46 -2.54 -6.62
CA GLY A 124 12.78 -1.98 -6.35
C GLY A 124 12.76 -0.96 -5.22
N ARG A 125 13.90 -0.84 -4.54
CA ARG A 125 14.10 0.08 -3.42
C ARG A 125 15.48 0.70 -3.45
N TRP A 126 15.54 1.99 -3.19
CA TRP A 126 16.78 2.76 -3.12
C TRP A 126 16.79 3.64 -1.87
N LEU A 127 17.87 3.55 -1.10
CA LEU A 127 18.10 4.39 0.09
C LEU A 127 18.79 5.72 -0.22
N LYS A 128 19.02 5.97 -1.52
CA LYS A 128 19.62 7.18 -2.08
C LYS A 128 18.88 7.60 -3.34
N PRO A 129 18.97 8.88 -3.74
CA PRO A 129 18.33 9.35 -4.96
C PRO A 129 18.75 8.49 -6.14
N VAL A 130 17.77 8.11 -6.95
CA VAL A 130 17.95 7.26 -8.12
C VAL A 130 17.42 8.03 -9.33
N ARG A 131 18.17 7.99 -10.43
CA ARG A 131 17.72 8.60 -11.67
C ARG A 131 16.56 7.80 -12.26
N LEU A 132 15.61 8.47 -12.91
CA LEU A 132 14.40 7.79 -13.36
C LEU A 132 14.65 6.83 -14.52
N GLU A 133 15.71 7.03 -15.31
CA GLU A 133 16.08 6.09 -16.38
C GLU A 133 16.31 4.69 -15.81
N LYS A 134 17.00 4.58 -14.66
CA LYS A 134 17.21 3.28 -13.98
C LYS A 134 15.90 2.65 -13.51
N ILE A 135 14.91 3.45 -13.13
CA ILE A 135 13.58 2.95 -12.75
C ILE A 135 12.83 2.52 -14.01
N PHE A 136 12.95 3.27 -15.10
CA PHE A 136 12.31 2.96 -16.38
C PHE A 136 12.85 1.67 -16.99
N ASP A 137 14.17 1.46 -16.96
CA ASP A 137 14.79 0.21 -17.42
C ASP A 137 14.18 -1.00 -16.69
N LEU A 138 14.08 -0.92 -15.37
CA LEU A 138 13.46 -1.96 -14.55
C LEU A 138 11.95 -2.14 -14.86
N VAL A 139 11.26 -1.05 -15.18
CA VAL A 139 9.84 -1.10 -15.55
C VAL A 139 9.65 -1.76 -16.91
N ASP A 140 10.51 -1.44 -17.87
CA ASP A 140 10.42 -1.95 -19.22
C ASP A 140 10.69 -3.45 -19.26
N GLU A 141 11.57 -3.97 -18.39
CA GLU A 141 11.79 -5.42 -18.21
C GLU A 141 10.59 -6.20 -17.63
N MET A 142 9.55 -5.51 -17.12
CA MET A 142 8.41 -6.20 -16.51
C MET A 142 7.46 -6.82 -17.54
N PRO A 143 6.97 -8.07 -17.34
CA PRO A 143 6.09 -8.75 -18.31
C PRO A 143 4.84 -7.96 -18.68
N MET A 144 4.21 -7.31 -17.70
CA MET A 144 3.01 -6.50 -17.94
C MET A 144 3.31 -5.29 -18.83
N ARG A 145 4.52 -4.72 -18.73
CA ARG A 145 4.94 -3.60 -19.60
C ARG A 145 5.17 -4.08 -21.02
N MET A 146 5.74 -5.27 -21.20
CA MET A 146 5.89 -5.87 -22.52
C MET A 146 4.53 -6.07 -23.20
N ASN A 147 3.52 -6.58 -22.47
CA ASN A 147 2.17 -6.72 -23.02
C ASN A 147 1.56 -5.38 -23.48
N GLU A 148 1.71 -4.30 -22.69
CA GLU A 148 1.24 -2.95 -23.09
C GLU A 148 1.87 -2.48 -24.41
N ILE A 149 3.15 -2.81 -24.66
CA ILE A 149 3.87 -2.42 -25.87
C ILE A 149 3.37 -3.25 -27.06
N TYR A 150 3.18 -4.56 -26.88
CA TYR A 150 2.62 -5.44 -27.91
C TYR A 150 1.21 -5.01 -28.33
N GLU A 151 0.33 -4.67 -27.37
CA GLU A 151 -1.04 -4.22 -27.65
C GLU A 151 -1.10 -2.85 -28.34
N ARG A 152 -0.10 -1.98 -28.14
CA ARG A 152 -0.03 -0.66 -28.80
C ARG A 152 0.58 -0.69 -30.20
N GLY A 153 1.35 -1.74 -30.52
CA GLY A 153 2.00 -1.90 -31.82
C GLY A 153 1.25 -2.81 -32.80
N GLY A 154 0.15 -3.43 -32.37
CA GLY A 154 -0.74 -4.26 -33.18
C GLY A 154 -1.92 -3.51 -33.78
#